data_AF-A0A524DL20-F1
#
_entry.id   AF-A0A524DL20-F1
#
_cell.length_a   1.000
_cell.length_b   1.000
_cell.length_c   1.000
_cell.angle_alpha   90.00
_cell.angle_beta   90.00
_cell.angle_gamma   90.00
#
_symmetry.space_group_name_H-M   'P 1'
#
loop_
_entity.id
_entity.type
_entity.pdbx_description
1 polymer ?
#
loop_
_entity_poly.entity_id
_entity_poly.type
_entity_poly.pdbx_seq_one_letter_code
_entity_poly.pdbx_strand_id
1 'polypeptide(L)'
;MTSSSQPDAISLTISKFPQNLLIPDIDNIISLEIVNNLDKEADFKFEFKGENIDIQVMPEEFNGNIKLKPNDPKKVDLKLTPKVDGNGKLIINIYWLKVVEYIEKVQKIRTTISRSKIDKILSKVQILNSKTIDTFSRNELIVETNKNDIKKTEKELQTLLEKYNQQQTSPQQNGLININQIDALYKDLAKSYLATGDIYKALENALKLSKQEEQTQFYYDLIRVYAFKNLGQTIEIIKNLNDKNRRDRVLAEIAIDYIDLKPEEVSKIVSLISTTSLRDQAIIDIVSKCYTNQFDLVLNLSHMITDDLLKIKVLFNLMKELNKSKRNDQILQLVKTIDHIIKNSTQLNVTENQFNNQAYSFFKDTICFIAELDCPETADKAIKNIQNQEVQEKLSKDLFDLIYEMVDEKRTRIEPTVIQSQFYTLNTYISQLSNELRQFALLGGNTSSNALMKQFDFNVLFLSLFSLNFSIFPFLDRAYNDLQQTHKNSIAYYIYPSINNLDQEELTVIQRTLKQFFPVSNLKTDLRIFNLDFIPYLGKPTVIFASNSRILAQIRTKVEHKIGEKATILVDEGVFQGGASLEPIKNTIGAMGADIINLVLSYEFLNDYNLFKMFIESLS
;
A
#
# COMPACT_ATOMS: atom_id res chain seq x y z
N MET A 1 -10.30 27.38 4.80
CA MET A 1 -10.42 27.50 6.26
C MET A 1 -9.07 27.91 6.82
N THR A 2 -9.11 28.91 7.69
CA THR A 2 -8.05 29.76 8.25
C THR A 2 -6.70 29.09 8.49
N SER A 3 -5.67 29.65 7.86
CA SER A 3 -4.26 29.45 8.14
C SER A 3 -3.96 29.80 9.60
N SER A 4 -3.76 28.80 10.45
CA SER A 4 -3.00 28.97 11.67
C SER A 4 -1.51 28.87 11.34
N SER A 5 -0.98 29.80 10.54
CA SER A 5 0.46 30.05 10.64
C SER A 5 0.66 30.61 12.04
N GLN A 6 1.47 29.96 12.86
CA GLN A 6 2.08 30.62 14.01
C GLN A 6 3.33 31.30 13.45
N PRO A 7 3.26 32.54 12.93
CA PRO A 7 4.43 33.24 12.39
C PRO A 7 5.54 33.39 13.44
N ASP A 8 5.21 33.24 14.73
CA ASP A 8 6.13 33.41 15.84
C ASP A 8 6.83 32.11 16.28
N ALA A 9 6.60 30.95 15.65
CA ALA A 9 7.22 29.70 16.11
C ALA A 9 8.75 29.71 16.04
N ILE A 10 9.32 30.57 15.18
CA ILE A 10 10.76 30.71 15.00
C ILE A 10 11.14 32.17 14.73
N SER A 11 12.31 32.59 15.21
CA SER A 11 12.93 33.86 14.86
C SER A 11 14.21 33.63 14.07
N LEU A 12 14.43 34.44 13.04
CA LEU A 12 15.63 34.45 12.23
C LEU A 12 16.19 35.87 12.16
N THR A 13 17.42 36.04 12.64
CA THR A 13 18.14 37.31 12.66
C THR A 13 19.40 37.19 11.82
N ILE A 14 19.66 38.13 10.90
CA ILE A 14 20.94 38.18 10.18
C ILE A 14 21.97 38.87 11.08
N SER A 15 23.00 38.12 11.49
CA SER A 15 24.12 38.65 12.29
C SER A 15 25.29 39.13 11.43
N LYS A 16 25.40 38.66 10.18
CA LYS A 16 26.38 39.13 9.19
C LYS A 16 25.76 39.11 7.80
N PHE A 17 25.85 40.23 7.08
CA PHE A 17 25.41 40.36 5.69
C PHE A 17 26.53 40.99 4.84
N PRO A 18 26.86 40.44 3.66
CA PRO A 18 27.88 41.02 2.79
C PRO A 18 27.39 42.37 2.25
N GLN A 19 28.13 43.43 2.56
CA GLN A 19 27.84 44.79 2.07
C GLN A 19 28.54 45.08 0.73
N ASN A 20 29.39 44.15 0.30
CA ASN A 20 30.21 44.22 -0.90
C ASN A 20 29.55 43.54 -2.11
N LEU A 21 30.09 43.84 -3.30
CA LEU A 21 29.86 43.05 -4.50
C LEU A 21 30.34 41.60 -4.27
N LEU A 22 29.49 40.62 -4.57
CA LEU A 22 29.87 39.22 -4.41
C LEU A 22 30.70 38.76 -5.60
N ILE A 23 31.93 38.33 -5.34
CA ILE A 23 32.83 37.72 -6.33
C ILE A 23 33.28 36.32 -5.86
N PRO A 24 33.64 35.38 -6.77
CA PRO A 24 33.99 34.01 -6.39
C PRO A 24 35.20 33.90 -5.44
N ASP A 25 36.11 34.85 -5.50
CA ASP A 25 37.42 34.80 -4.85
C ASP A 25 37.44 35.34 -3.42
N ILE A 26 36.28 35.74 -2.89
CA ILE A 26 36.14 36.24 -1.52
C ILE A 26 35.11 35.40 -0.75
N ASP A 27 35.29 35.29 0.56
CA ASP A 27 34.36 34.56 1.42
C ASP A 27 33.07 35.37 1.65
N ASN A 28 32.12 35.21 0.74
CA ASN A 28 30.78 35.80 0.85
C ASN A 28 29.96 34.98 1.84
N ILE A 29 29.91 35.39 3.10
CA ILE A 29 29.18 34.67 4.15
C ILE A 29 28.03 35.50 4.69
N ILE A 30 26.83 34.93 4.67
CA ILE A 30 25.68 35.40 5.45
C ILE A 30 25.58 34.56 6.71
N SER A 31 25.61 35.19 7.88
CA SER A 31 25.41 34.52 9.17
C SER A 31 24.01 34.79 9.67
N LEU A 32 23.30 33.72 10.04
CA LEU A 32 21.96 33.76 10.59
C LEU A 32 21.99 33.20 12.01
N GLU A 33 21.21 33.81 12.88
CA GLU A 33 20.88 33.30 14.21
C GLU A 33 19.41 32.90 14.23
N ILE A 34 19.15 31.65 14.61
CA ILE A 34 17.84 31.01 14.57
C ILE A 34 17.44 30.63 15.99
N VAL A 35 16.24 31.03 16.41
CA VAL A 35 15.71 30.78 17.76
C VAL A 35 14.34 30.13 17.65
N ASN A 36 14.15 28.97 18.28
CA ASN A 36 12.82 28.37 18.48
C ASN A 36 12.11 29.12 19.63
N ASN A 37 11.00 29.78 19.32
CA ASN A 37 10.23 30.55 20.31
C ASN A 37 9.11 29.73 20.96
N LEU A 38 8.93 28.47 20.57
CA LEU A 38 7.98 27.58 21.22
C LEU A 38 8.48 27.25 22.64
N ASP A 39 7.54 26.99 23.54
CA ASP A 39 7.78 26.60 24.94
C ASP A 39 8.37 25.18 25.08
N LYS A 40 8.46 24.44 23.98
CA LYS A 40 8.96 23.07 23.92
C LYS A 40 9.89 22.85 22.73
N GLU A 41 10.67 21.79 22.84
CA GLU A 41 11.52 21.33 21.76
C GLU A 41 10.66 20.91 20.55
N ALA A 42 11.07 21.33 19.34
CA ALA A 42 10.32 21.11 18.12
C ALA A 42 11.23 20.85 16.92
N ASP A 43 10.70 20.10 15.94
CA ASP A 43 11.41 19.74 14.72
C ASP A 43 11.10 20.74 13.60
N PHE A 44 12.17 21.27 13.00
CA PHE A 44 12.11 22.22 11.90
C PHE A 44 12.89 21.69 10.70
N LYS A 45 12.55 22.21 9.52
CA LYS A 45 13.33 22.01 8.30
C LYS A 45 13.60 23.37 7.67
N PHE A 46 14.86 23.60 7.32
CA PHE A 46 15.30 24.80 6.63
C PHE A 46 15.61 24.44 5.19
N GLU A 47 15.24 25.32 4.28
CA GLU A 47 15.50 25.14 2.86
C GLU A 47 16.10 26.44 2.31
N PHE A 48 17.39 26.39 2.02
CA PHE A 48 18.15 27.50 1.44
C PHE A 48 18.28 27.28 -0.06
N LYS A 49 17.73 28.19 -0.86
CA LYS A 49 17.74 28.12 -2.32
C LYS A 49 18.43 29.33 -2.91
N GLY A 50 19.30 29.10 -3.89
CA GLY A 50 20.01 30.14 -4.61
C GLY A 50 19.52 30.21 -6.06
N GLU A 51 19.14 31.40 -6.53
CA GLU A 51 19.06 31.71 -7.96
C GLU A 51 20.32 32.50 -8.33
N ASN A 52 21.06 32.06 -9.35
CA ASN A 52 22.33 32.66 -9.79
C ASN A 52 23.46 32.71 -8.73
N ILE A 53 23.27 32.03 -7.60
CA ILE A 53 24.27 31.81 -6.54
C ILE A 53 24.21 30.34 -6.11
N ASP A 54 25.36 29.74 -5.84
CA ASP A 54 25.43 28.52 -5.03
C ASP A 54 25.45 28.89 -3.55
N ILE A 55 24.90 27.99 -2.74
CA ILE A 55 24.84 28.14 -1.29
C ILE A 55 25.45 26.89 -0.67
N GLN A 56 26.47 27.09 0.15
CA GLN A 56 26.98 26.09 1.06
C GLN A 56 26.50 26.43 2.48
N VAL A 57 25.78 25.50 3.10
CA VAL A 57 25.20 25.66 4.44
C VAL A 57 26.12 25.05 5.50
N MET A 58 26.43 25.81 6.55
CA MET A 58 27.32 25.40 7.64
C MET A 58 26.72 25.77 9.00
N PRO A 59 26.49 24.83 9.92
CA PRO A 59 26.79 23.40 9.83
C PRO A 59 25.82 22.62 8.92
N GLU A 60 26.26 21.49 8.38
CA GLU A 60 25.50 20.69 7.41
C GLU A 60 24.18 20.11 7.96
N GLU A 61 24.02 20.04 9.29
CA GLU A 61 22.77 19.61 9.95
C GLU A 61 21.55 20.43 9.51
N PHE A 62 21.75 21.69 9.12
CA PHE A 62 20.69 22.56 8.61
C PHE A 62 20.21 22.21 7.19
N ASN A 63 20.86 21.26 6.50
CA ASN A 63 20.36 20.70 5.24
C ASN A 63 19.25 19.65 5.46
N GLY A 64 19.07 19.19 6.71
CA GLY A 64 18.09 18.18 7.08
C GLY A 64 16.99 18.69 8.00
N ASN A 65 16.36 17.75 8.71
CA ASN A 65 15.47 18.07 9.81
C ASN A 65 16.31 18.31 11.05
N ILE A 66 16.06 19.42 11.74
CA ILE A 66 16.78 19.80 12.95
C ILE A 66 15.80 19.98 14.10
N LYS A 67 16.18 19.49 15.27
CA LYS A 67 15.41 19.62 16.49
C LYS A 67 15.98 20.77 17.32
N LEU A 68 15.15 21.77 17.61
CA LEU A 68 15.57 23.00 18.29
C LEU A 68 14.94 23.12 19.66
N LYS A 69 15.75 23.40 20.68
CA LYS A 69 15.29 23.67 22.05
C LYS A 69 14.68 25.08 22.16
N PRO A 70 13.71 25.29 23.06
CA PRO A 70 13.16 26.61 23.36
C PRO A 70 14.24 27.63 23.70
N ASN A 71 14.19 28.80 23.08
CA ASN A 71 15.03 29.97 23.39
C ASN A 71 16.55 29.70 23.39
N ASP A 72 17.01 28.73 22.59
CA ASP A 72 18.43 28.37 22.42
C ASP A 72 18.89 28.81 21.01
N PRO A 73 19.58 29.96 20.88
CA PRO A 73 20.03 30.47 19.59
C PRO A 73 21.02 29.52 18.90
N LYS A 74 20.75 29.18 17.65
CA LYS A 74 21.66 28.43 16.78
C LYS A 74 22.15 29.29 15.64
N LYS A 75 23.46 29.24 15.39
CA LYS A 75 24.09 29.95 14.29
C LYS A 75 24.16 29.05 13.06
N VAL A 76 23.78 29.58 11.91
CA VAL A 76 24.04 28.98 10.59
C VAL A 76 24.70 30.00 9.69
N ASP A 77 25.80 29.60 9.06
CA ASP A 77 26.54 30.37 8.08
C ASP A 77 26.23 29.83 6.68
N LEU A 78 25.88 30.74 5.78
CA LEU A 78 25.60 30.49 4.37
C LEU A 78 26.74 31.10 3.55
N LYS A 79 27.62 30.25 3.02
CA LYS A 79 28.67 30.68 2.09
C LYS A 79 28.08 30.73 0.67
N LEU A 80 28.17 31.90 0.04
CA LEU A 80 27.58 32.19 -1.25
C LEU A 80 28.65 32.22 -2.34
N THR A 81 28.41 31.52 -3.44
CA THR A 81 29.29 31.57 -4.62
C THR A 81 28.49 32.12 -5.80
N PRO A 82 28.85 33.30 -6.34
CA PRO A 82 28.14 33.87 -7.48
C PRO A 82 28.35 33.02 -8.75
N LYS A 83 27.31 32.93 -9.60
CA LYS A 83 27.34 32.18 -10.88
C LYS A 83 27.22 33.06 -12.13
N VAL A 84 26.72 34.28 -11.99
CA VAL A 84 26.49 35.19 -13.11
C VAL A 84 26.82 36.62 -12.70
N ASP A 85 26.98 37.50 -13.70
CA ASP A 85 27.03 38.94 -13.46
C ASP A 85 25.61 39.51 -13.32
N GLY A 86 25.40 40.43 -12.37
CA GLY A 86 24.10 41.07 -12.13
C GLY A 86 23.51 40.71 -10.77
N ASN A 87 22.34 40.07 -10.77
CA ASN A 87 21.59 39.75 -9.55
C ASN A 87 21.68 38.25 -9.19
N GLY A 88 22.09 38.00 -7.96
CA GLY A 88 21.91 36.77 -7.22
C GLY A 88 20.74 36.88 -6.25
N LYS A 89 20.06 35.76 -5.96
CA LYS A 89 18.96 35.72 -5.01
C LYS A 89 19.09 34.55 -4.04
N LEU A 90 19.07 34.85 -2.75
CA LEU A 90 19.00 33.87 -1.66
C LEU A 90 17.55 33.77 -1.19
N ILE A 91 16.98 32.58 -1.17
CA ILE A 91 15.64 32.28 -0.63
C ILE A 91 15.81 31.36 0.57
N ILE A 92 15.11 31.68 1.65
CA ILE A 92 15.09 30.90 2.88
C ILE A 92 13.64 30.52 3.19
N ASN A 93 13.34 29.23 3.18
CA ASN A 93 12.06 28.69 3.64
C ASN A 93 12.25 27.91 4.93
N ILE A 94 11.32 28.07 5.86
CA ILE A 94 11.31 27.39 7.14
C ILE A 94 10.00 26.64 7.32
N TYR A 95 10.09 25.35 7.60
CA TYR A 95 8.96 24.46 7.82
C TYR A 95 8.96 23.94 9.25
N TRP A 96 7.79 23.93 9.88
CA TRP A 96 7.53 23.17 11.10
C TRP A 96 7.13 21.75 10.75
N LEU A 97 7.74 20.75 11.38
CA LEU A 97 7.38 19.35 11.21
C LEU A 97 6.43 18.91 12.32
N LYS A 98 5.12 19.09 12.09
CA LYS A 98 4.10 18.79 13.10
C LYS A 98 3.75 17.31 13.08
N VAL A 99 3.78 16.66 14.24
CA VAL A 99 3.19 15.33 14.43
C VAL A 99 1.66 15.48 14.45
N VAL A 100 1.00 14.84 13.50
CA VAL A 100 -0.45 14.81 13.36
C VAL A 100 -0.94 13.40 13.68
N GLU A 101 -1.81 13.30 14.68
CA GLU A 101 -2.54 12.08 14.98
C GLU A 101 -3.75 11.96 14.05
N TYR A 102 -3.95 10.79 13.47
CA TYR A 102 -5.13 10.48 12.66
C TYR A 102 -5.64 9.08 12.97
N ILE A 103 -6.93 8.86 12.66
CA ILE A 103 -7.59 7.57 12.82
C ILE A 103 -7.64 6.91 11.45
N GLU A 104 -7.12 5.68 11.36
CA GLU A 104 -7.19 4.85 10.17
C GLU A 104 -8.06 3.62 10.45
N LYS A 105 -9.03 3.36 9.58
CA LYS A 105 -9.83 2.13 9.65
C LYS A 105 -9.02 0.97 9.08
N VAL A 106 -8.61 0.05 9.94
CA VAL A 106 -7.85 -1.14 9.52
C VAL A 106 -8.68 -2.41 9.72
N GLN A 107 -8.46 -3.37 8.84
CA GLN A 107 -9.03 -4.72 8.98
C GLN A 107 -8.23 -5.51 10.01
N LYS A 108 -8.90 -6.08 11.02
CA LYS A 108 -8.33 -7.05 11.96
C LYS A 108 -9.09 -8.36 11.92
N ILE A 109 -8.40 -9.44 12.28
CA ILE A 109 -9.01 -10.76 12.50
C ILE A 109 -9.72 -10.71 13.86
N ARG A 110 -10.97 -11.17 13.91
CA ARG A 110 -11.74 -11.28 15.15
C ARG A 110 -11.09 -12.28 16.09
N THR A 111 -11.17 -12.01 17.38
CA THR A 111 -10.74 -12.98 18.42
C THR A 111 -11.78 -14.08 18.65
N THR A 112 -13.06 -13.78 18.45
CA THR A 112 -14.18 -14.72 18.70
C THR A 112 -15.30 -14.54 17.66
N ILE A 113 -16.05 -15.62 17.38
CA ILE A 113 -17.25 -15.57 16.53
C ILE A 113 -18.44 -15.02 17.31
N SER A 114 -19.18 -14.07 16.73
CA SER A 114 -20.32 -13.40 17.37
C SER A 114 -21.62 -14.21 17.33
N ARG A 115 -21.84 -15.03 16.30
CA ARG A 115 -23.03 -15.87 16.15
C ARG A 115 -22.73 -17.11 15.33
N SER A 116 -23.02 -18.28 15.89
CA SER A 116 -22.83 -19.55 15.19
C SER A 116 -23.74 -19.70 13.97
N LYS A 117 -23.19 -20.24 12.87
CA LYS A 117 -23.88 -20.56 11.62
C LYS A 117 -23.95 -22.06 11.35
N ILE A 118 -23.31 -22.91 12.16
CA ILE A 118 -23.22 -24.37 11.96
C ILE A 118 -24.60 -25.01 11.74
N ASP A 119 -25.56 -24.80 12.63
CA ASP A 119 -26.90 -25.39 12.51
C ASP A 119 -27.61 -24.96 11.22
N LYS A 120 -27.45 -23.69 10.84
CA LYS A 120 -28.02 -23.11 9.61
C LYS A 120 -27.38 -23.68 8.34
N ILE A 121 -26.10 -24.03 8.40
CA ILE A 121 -25.40 -24.68 7.29
C ILE A 121 -25.89 -26.13 7.17
N LEU A 122 -25.86 -26.89 8.27
CA LEU A 122 -26.23 -28.30 8.29
C LEU A 122 -27.72 -28.55 7.98
N SER A 123 -28.61 -27.60 8.28
CA SER A 123 -30.03 -27.71 7.93
C SER A 123 -30.27 -27.73 6.41
N LYS A 124 -29.36 -27.16 5.62
CA LYS A 124 -29.47 -27.12 4.15
C LYS A 124 -28.94 -28.36 3.46
N VAL A 125 -28.12 -29.16 4.15
CA VAL A 125 -27.56 -30.39 3.60
C VAL A 125 -28.69 -31.39 3.41
N GLN A 126 -28.92 -31.77 2.15
CA GLN A 126 -29.86 -32.83 1.79
C GLN A 126 -29.29 -34.18 2.25
N ILE A 127 -30.11 -34.90 3.02
CA ILE A 127 -29.78 -36.26 3.45
C ILE A 127 -29.74 -37.13 2.19
N LEU A 128 -28.63 -37.82 1.97
CA LEU A 128 -28.56 -38.83 0.92
C LEU A 128 -29.50 -39.96 1.33
N ASN A 129 -30.54 -40.21 0.52
CA ASN A 129 -31.51 -41.25 0.81
C ASN A 129 -30.82 -42.62 0.64
N SER A 130 -30.78 -43.41 1.72
CA SER A 130 -30.49 -44.83 1.61
C SER A 130 -31.60 -45.53 0.83
N LYS A 131 -31.26 -46.49 -0.03
CA LYS A 131 -32.30 -47.40 -0.53
C LYS A 131 -32.86 -48.18 0.66
N THR A 132 -34.16 -48.49 0.63
CA THR A 132 -34.75 -49.44 1.58
C THR A 132 -33.92 -50.71 1.54
N ILE A 133 -33.25 -50.99 2.64
CA ILE A 133 -32.48 -52.21 2.85
C ILE A 133 -33.49 -53.35 2.87
N ASP A 134 -33.29 -54.33 2.00
CA ASP A 134 -34.15 -55.50 1.93
C ASP A 134 -34.22 -56.18 3.31
N THR A 135 -35.43 -56.51 3.76
CA THR A 135 -35.66 -57.22 5.02
C THR A 135 -35.32 -58.68 4.85
N PHE A 136 -34.03 -58.97 4.75
CA PHE A 136 -33.51 -60.32 4.61
C PHE A 136 -33.59 -61.09 5.93
N SER A 137 -34.38 -62.16 5.94
CA SER A 137 -34.59 -62.99 7.13
C SER A 137 -33.66 -64.20 7.10
N ARG A 138 -32.43 -64.02 7.63
CA ARG A 138 -31.42 -65.10 7.72
C ARG A 138 -31.98 -66.39 8.34
N ASN A 139 -32.84 -66.26 9.35
CA ASN A 139 -33.37 -67.39 10.10
C ASN A 139 -34.29 -68.29 9.25
N GLU A 140 -34.88 -67.79 8.16
CA GLU A 140 -35.73 -68.58 7.27
C GLU A 140 -34.95 -69.59 6.41
N LEU A 141 -33.64 -69.40 6.29
CA LEU A 141 -32.74 -70.21 5.47
C LEU A 141 -31.85 -71.14 6.29
N ILE A 142 -31.84 -70.97 7.62
CA ILE A 142 -31.09 -71.82 8.56
C ILE A 142 -32.04 -72.88 9.10
N VAL A 143 -31.67 -74.15 8.93
CA VAL A 143 -32.41 -75.31 9.44
C VAL A 143 -31.51 -76.17 10.31
N GLU A 144 -32.07 -76.74 11.37
CA GLU A 144 -31.44 -77.84 12.10
C GLU A 144 -31.68 -79.14 11.34
N THR A 145 -30.61 -79.85 11.00
CA THR A 145 -30.68 -81.10 10.23
C THR A 145 -29.47 -81.98 10.52
N ASN A 146 -29.55 -83.24 10.11
CA ASN A 146 -28.42 -84.19 10.15
C ASN A 146 -28.31 -84.96 8.82
N LYS A 147 -27.23 -85.73 8.65
CA LYS A 147 -26.96 -86.48 7.41
C LYS A 147 -28.04 -87.54 7.10
N ASN A 148 -28.76 -88.05 8.09
CA ASN A 148 -29.81 -89.05 7.87
C ASN A 148 -31.09 -88.40 7.37
N ASP A 149 -31.42 -87.22 7.89
CA ASP A 149 -32.58 -86.43 7.45
C ASP A 149 -32.40 -85.98 5.99
N ILE A 150 -31.21 -85.51 5.62
CA ILE A 150 -30.88 -85.19 4.22
C ILE A 150 -31.15 -86.39 3.30
N LYS A 151 -30.63 -87.58 3.65
CA LYS A 151 -30.83 -88.80 2.86
C LYS A 151 -32.30 -89.20 2.75
N LYS A 152 -33.09 -88.93 3.80
CA LYS A 152 -34.53 -89.19 3.79
C LYS A 152 -35.24 -88.26 2.81
N THR A 153 -34.94 -86.97 2.87
CA THR A 153 -35.50 -85.96 1.96
C THR A 153 -35.06 -86.20 0.51
N GLU A 154 -33.82 -86.68 0.26
CA GLU A 154 -33.36 -87.08 -1.07
C GLU A 154 -34.18 -88.24 -1.65
N LYS A 155 -34.45 -89.28 -0.85
CA LYS A 155 -35.28 -90.41 -1.26
C LYS A 155 -36.72 -89.99 -1.54
N GLU A 156 -37.26 -89.09 -0.73
CA GLU A 156 -38.60 -88.52 -0.91
C GLU A 156 -38.68 -87.71 -2.21
N LEU A 157 -37.69 -86.84 -2.46
CA LEU A 157 -37.57 -86.09 -3.71
C LEU A 157 -37.46 -87.02 -4.92
N GLN A 158 -36.62 -88.06 -4.86
CA GLN A 158 -36.46 -89.02 -5.95
C GLN A 158 -37.78 -89.74 -6.27
N THR A 159 -38.51 -90.18 -5.24
CA THR A 159 -39.82 -90.83 -5.39
C THR A 159 -40.84 -89.88 -6.01
N LEU A 160 -40.82 -88.60 -5.64
CA LEU A 160 -41.73 -87.58 -6.20
C LEU A 160 -41.37 -87.21 -7.64
N LEU A 161 -40.08 -87.11 -7.97
CA LEU A 161 -39.62 -86.89 -9.34
C LEU A 161 -40.01 -88.04 -10.27
N GLU A 162 -39.85 -89.29 -9.83
CA GLU A 162 -40.26 -90.48 -10.59
C GLU A 162 -41.77 -90.46 -10.88
N LYS A 163 -42.59 -90.16 -9.87
CA LYS A 163 -44.05 -90.05 -10.04
C LYS A 163 -44.46 -88.86 -10.91
N TYR A 164 -43.81 -87.71 -10.78
CA TYR A 164 -44.08 -86.53 -11.60
C TYR A 164 -43.74 -86.77 -13.07
N ASN A 165 -42.60 -87.41 -13.36
CA ASN A 165 -42.21 -87.77 -14.72
C ASN A 165 -43.17 -88.79 -15.34
N GLN A 166 -43.62 -89.80 -14.58
CA GLN A 166 -44.64 -90.76 -15.03
C GLN A 166 -45.97 -90.08 -15.39
N GLN A 167 -46.38 -89.07 -14.60
CA GLN A 167 -47.59 -88.28 -14.87
C GLN A 167 -47.48 -87.42 -16.13
N GLN A 168 -46.30 -86.89 -16.46
CA GLN A 168 -46.10 -86.16 -17.72
C GLN A 168 -46.20 -87.07 -18.96
N THR A 169 -45.95 -88.37 -18.80
CA THR A 169 -46.00 -89.35 -19.90
C THR A 169 -47.33 -90.10 -20.06
N SER A 170 -48.31 -89.97 -19.14
CA SER A 170 -49.59 -90.70 -19.20
C SER A 170 -50.74 -89.93 -18.52
N PRO A 171 -51.69 -89.32 -19.26
CA PRO A 171 -52.65 -88.34 -18.71
C PRO A 171 -53.76 -88.86 -17.78
N GLN A 172 -53.78 -90.14 -17.39
CA GLN A 172 -54.97 -90.79 -16.80
C GLN A 172 -54.84 -91.24 -15.33
N GLN A 173 -53.83 -90.78 -14.57
CA GLN A 173 -53.74 -91.10 -13.13
C GLN A 173 -54.08 -89.90 -12.23
N ASN A 174 -55.14 -90.08 -11.44
CA ASN A 174 -55.61 -89.18 -10.40
C ASN A 174 -54.58 -89.08 -9.26
N GLY A 175 -53.86 -87.97 -9.25
CA GLY A 175 -53.07 -87.49 -8.12
C GLY A 175 -52.15 -86.38 -8.58
N LEU A 176 -52.64 -85.14 -8.74
CA LEU A 176 -51.81 -84.02 -9.18
C LEU A 176 -50.60 -83.85 -8.26
N ILE A 177 -49.40 -84.28 -8.69
CA ILE A 177 -48.16 -83.84 -8.05
C ILE A 177 -47.90 -82.42 -8.55
N ASN A 178 -47.89 -81.48 -7.62
CA ASN A 178 -47.67 -80.08 -7.93
C ASN A 178 -46.15 -79.81 -7.97
N ILE A 179 -45.65 -79.20 -9.03
CA ILE A 179 -44.25 -78.77 -9.16
C ILE A 179 -43.77 -77.97 -7.93
N ASN A 180 -44.67 -77.24 -7.27
CA ASN A 180 -44.39 -76.50 -6.03
C ASN A 180 -43.97 -77.43 -4.86
N GLN A 181 -44.45 -78.68 -4.81
CA GLN A 181 -44.03 -79.66 -3.79
C GLN A 181 -42.59 -80.14 -4.04
N ILE A 182 -42.22 -80.28 -5.31
CA ILE A 182 -40.84 -80.62 -5.72
C ILE A 182 -39.91 -79.44 -5.39
N ASP A 183 -40.32 -78.22 -5.72
CA ASP A 183 -39.57 -77.00 -5.38
C ASP A 183 -39.40 -76.83 -3.87
N ALA A 184 -40.42 -77.15 -3.07
CA ALA A 184 -40.31 -77.14 -1.60
C ALA A 184 -39.24 -78.10 -1.10
N LEU A 185 -39.19 -79.33 -1.62
CA LEU A 185 -38.15 -80.31 -1.26
C LEU A 185 -36.76 -79.90 -1.74
N TYR A 186 -36.64 -79.29 -2.91
CA TYR A 186 -35.36 -78.72 -3.36
C TYR A 186 -34.89 -77.60 -2.42
N LYS A 187 -35.79 -76.73 -1.96
CA LYS A 187 -35.45 -75.70 -0.97
C LYS A 187 -35.02 -76.31 0.36
N ASP A 188 -35.74 -77.31 0.87
CA ASP A 188 -35.41 -77.96 2.13
C ASP A 188 -34.06 -78.68 2.06
N LEU A 189 -33.78 -79.37 0.95
CA LEU A 189 -32.46 -79.96 0.69
C LEU A 189 -31.37 -78.89 0.60
N ALA A 190 -31.62 -77.78 -0.10
CA ALA A 190 -30.66 -76.70 -0.23
C ALA A 190 -30.31 -76.10 1.14
N LYS A 191 -31.32 -75.78 1.96
CA LYS A 191 -31.12 -75.30 3.34
C LYS A 191 -30.38 -76.34 4.20
N SER A 192 -30.71 -77.61 4.04
CA SER A 192 -30.08 -78.69 4.81
C SER A 192 -28.61 -78.90 4.44
N TYR A 193 -28.29 -78.81 3.15
CA TYR A 193 -26.91 -78.86 2.65
C TYR A 193 -26.11 -77.63 3.08
N LEU A 194 -26.73 -76.45 3.08
CA LEU A 194 -26.14 -75.23 3.63
C LEU A 194 -25.79 -75.39 5.12
N ALA A 195 -26.72 -75.91 5.92
CA ALA A 195 -26.54 -76.15 7.35
C ALA A 195 -25.36 -77.09 7.64
N THR A 196 -25.22 -78.16 6.86
CA THR A 196 -24.08 -79.09 6.96
C THR A 196 -22.77 -78.57 6.36
N GLY A 197 -22.82 -77.47 5.60
CA GLY A 197 -21.64 -76.76 5.06
C GLY A 197 -21.28 -77.10 3.62
N ASP A 198 -22.08 -77.94 2.95
CA ASP A 198 -21.92 -78.28 1.54
C ASP A 198 -22.64 -77.26 0.65
N ILE A 199 -22.02 -76.08 0.51
CA ILE A 199 -22.60 -74.97 -0.26
C ILE A 199 -22.81 -75.31 -1.73
N TYR A 200 -21.92 -76.10 -2.35
CA TYR A 200 -22.07 -76.44 -3.77
C TYR A 200 -23.32 -77.27 -4.03
N LYS A 201 -23.62 -78.25 -3.17
CA LYS A 201 -24.89 -78.99 -3.25
C LYS A 201 -26.10 -78.12 -2.93
N ALA A 202 -25.97 -77.18 -1.98
CA ALA A 202 -27.06 -76.25 -1.68
C ALA A 202 -27.41 -75.41 -2.91
N LEU A 203 -26.40 -74.85 -3.57
CA LEU A 203 -26.53 -74.06 -4.80
C LEU A 203 -27.03 -74.90 -5.98
N GLU A 204 -26.59 -76.15 -6.12
CA GLU A 204 -27.09 -77.07 -7.16
C GLU A 204 -28.60 -77.33 -7.01
N ASN A 205 -29.08 -77.53 -5.78
CA ASN A 205 -30.50 -77.72 -5.52
C ASN A 205 -31.31 -76.44 -5.76
N ALA A 206 -30.77 -75.26 -5.43
CA ALA A 206 -31.41 -73.98 -5.76
C ALA A 206 -31.57 -73.80 -7.28
N LEU A 207 -30.62 -74.26 -8.09
CA LEU A 207 -30.69 -74.21 -9.54
C LEU A 207 -31.74 -75.16 -10.16
N LYS A 208 -32.34 -76.07 -9.38
CA LYS A 208 -33.36 -77.01 -9.86
C LYS A 208 -34.80 -76.51 -9.67
N LEU A 209 -34.99 -75.32 -9.08
CA LEU A 209 -36.30 -74.72 -8.88
C LEU A 209 -36.97 -74.38 -10.21
N SER A 210 -38.29 -74.55 -10.27
CA SER A 210 -39.05 -74.44 -11.52
C SER A 210 -39.20 -73.02 -12.06
N LYS A 211 -39.21 -72.00 -11.17
CA LYS A 211 -39.35 -70.58 -11.53
C LYS A 211 -38.01 -69.87 -11.52
N GLN A 212 -37.64 -69.24 -12.64
CA GLN A 212 -36.34 -68.59 -12.81
C GLN A 212 -36.06 -67.42 -11.83
N GLU A 213 -37.08 -66.63 -11.51
CA GLU A 213 -36.95 -65.52 -10.54
C GLU A 213 -36.67 -66.05 -9.12
N GLU A 214 -37.41 -67.08 -8.71
CA GLU A 214 -37.27 -67.74 -7.42
C GLU A 214 -35.96 -68.51 -7.30
N GLN A 215 -35.57 -69.22 -8.37
CA GLN A 215 -34.27 -69.85 -8.54
C GLN A 215 -33.14 -68.85 -8.33
N THR A 216 -33.22 -67.70 -9.01
CA THR A 216 -32.25 -66.61 -8.92
C THR A 216 -32.16 -66.06 -7.49
N GLN A 217 -33.29 -65.65 -6.91
CA GLN A 217 -33.33 -65.02 -5.60
C GLN A 217 -32.81 -65.97 -4.53
N PHE A 218 -33.35 -67.19 -4.48
CA PHE A 218 -32.98 -68.19 -3.50
C PHE A 218 -31.50 -68.60 -3.61
N TYR A 219 -30.97 -68.69 -4.83
CA TYR A 219 -29.55 -68.96 -5.05
C TYR A 219 -28.65 -67.90 -4.40
N TYR A 220 -28.95 -66.61 -4.57
CA TYR A 220 -28.15 -65.53 -3.97
C TYR A 220 -28.38 -65.39 -2.48
N ASP A 221 -29.60 -65.63 -2.01
CA ASP A 221 -29.91 -65.68 -0.58
C ASP A 221 -29.08 -66.75 0.13
N LEU A 222 -28.92 -67.94 -0.46
CA LEU A 222 -28.06 -68.99 0.08
C LEU A 222 -26.58 -68.56 0.13
N ILE A 223 -26.07 -67.88 -0.91
CA ILE A 223 -24.71 -67.33 -0.91
C ILE A 223 -24.54 -66.31 0.22
N ARG A 224 -25.51 -65.38 0.36
CA ARG A 224 -25.53 -64.35 1.40
C ARG A 224 -25.55 -64.96 2.79
N VAL A 225 -26.40 -65.96 3.07
CA VAL A 225 -26.39 -66.68 4.36
C VAL A 225 -25.10 -67.45 4.59
N TYR A 226 -24.52 -68.04 3.54
CA TYR A 226 -23.28 -68.80 3.68
C TYR A 226 -22.10 -67.93 4.12
N ALA A 227 -22.10 -66.63 3.76
CA ALA A 227 -21.08 -65.68 4.21
C ALA A 227 -20.86 -65.76 5.72
N PHE A 228 -21.94 -65.80 6.50
CA PHE A 228 -21.92 -65.86 7.96
C PHE A 228 -21.21 -67.10 8.52
N LYS A 229 -21.13 -68.18 7.72
CA LYS A 229 -20.41 -69.41 8.07
C LYS A 229 -18.97 -69.40 7.56
N ASN A 230 -18.75 -68.96 6.32
CA ASN A 230 -17.42 -68.92 5.70
C ASN A 230 -17.30 -67.80 4.64
N LEU A 231 -16.98 -66.58 5.08
CA LEU A 231 -16.84 -65.41 4.21
C LEU A 231 -15.83 -65.63 3.07
N GLY A 232 -14.67 -66.25 3.37
CA GLY A 232 -13.62 -66.46 2.38
C GLY A 232 -14.08 -67.34 1.21
N GLN A 233 -14.72 -68.47 1.52
CA GLN A 233 -15.27 -69.35 0.48
C GLN A 233 -16.46 -68.71 -0.25
N THR A 234 -17.31 -67.94 0.45
CA THR A 234 -18.38 -67.18 -0.19
C THR A 234 -17.85 -66.19 -1.21
N ILE A 235 -16.78 -65.46 -0.89
CA ILE A 235 -16.13 -64.51 -1.82
C ILE A 235 -15.62 -65.24 -3.07
N GLU A 236 -15.01 -66.41 -2.93
CA GLU A 236 -14.55 -67.20 -4.09
C GLU A 236 -15.72 -67.69 -4.96
N ILE A 237 -16.84 -68.09 -4.36
CA ILE A 237 -18.07 -68.43 -5.09
C ILE A 237 -18.58 -67.21 -5.86
N ILE A 238 -18.66 -66.05 -5.20
CA ILE A 238 -19.11 -64.80 -5.79
C ILE A 238 -18.22 -64.39 -6.97
N LYS A 239 -16.89 -64.50 -6.86
CA LYS A 239 -15.95 -64.18 -7.95
C LYS A 239 -16.22 -64.98 -9.22
N ASN A 240 -16.64 -66.24 -9.07
CA ASN A 240 -16.93 -67.16 -10.17
C ASN A 240 -18.31 -66.95 -10.81
N LEU A 241 -19.12 -65.99 -10.33
CA LEU A 241 -20.38 -65.63 -10.97
C LEU A 241 -20.16 -64.86 -12.28
N ASN A 242 -20.87 -65.26 -13.33
CA ASN A 242 -20.76 -64.64 -14.66
C ASN A 242 -21.36 -63.22 -14.72
N ASP A 243 -22.43 -62.96 -13.95
CA ASP A 243 -23.11 -61.66 -13.95
C ASP A 243 -22.43 -60.70 -12.97
N LYS A 244 -21.69 -59.73 -13.52
CA LYS A 244 -20.98 -58.69 -12.77
C LYS A 244 -21.91 -57.87 -11.87
N ASN A 245 -23.08 -57.46 -12.36
CA ASN A 245 -24.00 -56.60 -11.60
C ASN A 245 -24.58 -57.36 -10.41
N ARG A 246 -24.96 -58.62 -10.61
CA ARG A 246 -25.45 -59.47 -9.51
C ARG A 246 -24.36 -59.75 -8.49
N ARG A 247 -23.14 -60.03 -8.94
CA ARG A 247 -21.97 -60.22 -8.08
C ARG A 247 -21.74 -59.01 -7.16
N ASP A 248 -21.73 -57.82 -7.74
CA ASP A 248 -21.54 -56.56 -7.03
C ASP A 248 -22.68 -56.24 -6.05
N ARG A 249 -23.94 -56.57 -6.40
CA ARG A 249 -25.10 -56.42 -5.49
C ARG A 249 -25.04 -57.35 -4.29
N VAL A 250 -24.71 -58.63 -4.50
CA VAL A 250 -24.59 -59.60 -3.40
C VAL A 250 -23.48 -59.18 -2.44
N LEU A 251 -22.35 -58.66 -2.96
CA LEU A 251 -21.29 -58.09 -2.12
C LEU A 251 -21.79 -56.89 -1.29
N ALA A 252 -22.56 -55.98 -1.89
CA ALA A 252 -23.13 -54.84 -1.18
C ALA A 252 -24.07 -55.27 -0.04
N GLU A 253 -24.93 -56.26 -0.30
CA GLU A 253 -25.85 -56.81 0.69
C GLU A 253 -25.11 -57.51 1.84
N ILE A 254 -24.09 -58.33 1.53
CA ILE A 254 -23.24 -58.95 2.54
C ILE A 254 -22.52 -57.88 3.37
N ALA A 255 -22.02 -56.81 2.75
CA ALA A 255 -21.37 -55.72 3.48
C ALA A 255 -22.32 -55.05 4.49
N ILE A 256 -23.59 -54.83 4.11
CA ILE A 256 -24.61 -54.25 5.00
C ILE A 256 -24.96 -55.18 6.17
N ASP A 257 -25.02 -56.49 5.93
CA ASP A 257 -25.26 -57.49 6.97
C ASP A 257 -24.10 -57.58 7.96
N TYR A 258 -22.88 -57.32 7.49
CA TYR A 258 -21.65 -57.44 8.29
C TYR A 258 -21.38 -56.25 9.20
N ILE A 259 -22.08 -55.12 9.02
CA ILE A 259 -21.94 -53.91 9.85
C ILE A 259 -22.01 -54.24 11.34
N ASP A 260 -23.00 -55.03 11.75
CA ASP A 260 -23.28 -55.33 13.15
C ASP A 260 -22.53 -56.58 13.66
N LEU A 261 -21.90 -57.35 12.76
CA LEU A 261 -21.27 -58.63 13.09
C LEU A 261 -19.76 -58.54 13.16
N LYS A 262 -19.15 -57.98 12.11
CA LYS A 262 -17.70 -57.89 11.88
C LYS A 262 -17.40 -56.63 11.05
N PRO A 263 -17.56 -55.43 11.64
CA PRO A 263 -17.40 -54.16 10.93
C PRO A 263 -16.03 -54.01 10.24
N GLU A 264 -14.98 -54.64 10.77
CA GLU A 264 -13.63 -54.67 10.21
C GLU A 264 -13.54 -55.35 8.82
N GLU A 265 -14.50 -56.21 8.47
CA GLU A 265 -14.55 -56.89 7.18
C GLU A 265 -15.32 -56.06 6.12
N VAL A 266 -16.15 -55.11 6.54
CA VAL A 266 -17.05 -54.34 5.65
C VAL A 266 -16.26 -53.60 4.57
N SER A 267 -15.21 -52.87 4.92
CA SER A 267 -14.38 -52.15 3.93
C SER A 267 -13.72 -53.10 2.93
N LYS A 268 -13.31 -54.30 3.36
CA LYS A 268 -12.75 -55.32 2.47
C LYS A 268 -13.80 -55.81 1.50
N ILE A 269 -15.02 -56.12 1.97
CA ILE A 269 -16.12 -56.60 1.12
C ILE A 269 -16.50 -55.51 0.09
N VAL A 270 -16.67 -54.27 0.53
CA VAL A 270 -17.00 -53.12 -0.35
C VAL A 270 -15.92 -52.91 -1.42
N SER A 271 -14.64 -53.14 -1.08
CA SER A 271 -13.53 -52.99 -2.05
C SER A 271 -13.58 -53.98 -3.20
N LEU A 272 -14.28 -55.10 -3.03
CA LEU A 272 -14.47 -56.13 -4.08
C LEU A 272 -15.56 -55.74 -5.08
N ILE A 273 -16.37 -54.71 -4.79
CA ILE A 273 -17.41 -54.22 -5.69
C ILE A 273 -16.76 -53.47 -6.85
N SER A 274 -16.89 -54.05 -8.04
CA SER A 274 -16.17 -53.61 -9.23
C SER A 274 -16.86 -52.50 -10.01
N THR A 275 -18.17 -52.30 -9.80
CA THR A 275 -18.96 -51.24 -10.42
C THR A 275 -19.02 -50.02 -9.50
N THR A 276 -18.39 -48.93 -9.90
CA THR A 276 -18.26 -47.70 -9.09
C THR A 276 -19.60 -47.18 -8.56
N SER A 277 -20.63 -47.09 -9.40
CA SER A 277 -21.94 -46.58 -8.97
C SER A 277 -22.63 -47.47 -7.92
N LEU A 278 -22.45 -48.79 -8.01
CA LEU A 278 -22.97 -49.74 -7.01
C LEU A 278 -22.14 -49.67 -5.72
N ARG A 279 -20.81 -49.52 -5.83
CA ARG A 279 -19.93 -49.36 -4.68
C ARG A 279 -20.24 -48.08 -3.91
N ASP A 280 -20.35 -46.96 -4.61
CA ASP A 280 -20.65 -45.66 -4.00
C ASP A 280 -22.04 -45.66 -3.35
N GLN A 281 -23.04 -46.29 -3.98
CA GLN A 281 -24.36 -46.48 -3.37
C GLN A 281 -24.30 -47.37 -2.12
N ALA A 282 -23.56 -48.49 -2.17
CA ALA A 282 -23.39 -49.37 -1.01
C ALA A 282 -22.73 -48.62 0.16
N ILE A 283 -21.72 -47.78 -0.12
CA ILE A 283 -21.11 -46.91 0.88
C ILE A 283 -22.15 -45.96 1.48
N ILE A 284 -22.97 -45.29 0.67
CA ILE A 284 -24.02 -44.39 1.16
C ILE A 284 -25.01 -45.14 2.07
N ASP A 285 -25.44 -46.33 1.67
CA ASP A 285 -26.39 -47.16 2.44
C ASP A 285 -25.76 -47.59 3.78
N ILE A 286 -24.49 -48.03 3.78
CA ILE A 286 -23.75 -48.41 4.99
C ILE A 286 -23.57 -47.20 5.91
N VAL A 287 -23.09 -46.07 5.39
CA VAL A 287 -22.89 -44.82 6.14
C VAL A 287 -24.20 -44.38 6.80
N SER A 288 -25.31 -44.45 6.06
CA SER A 288 -26.64 -44.10 6.57
C SER A 288 -27.14 -45.05 7.67
N LYS A 289 -26.62 -46.28 7.75
CA LYS A 289 -26.99 -47.25 8.79
C LYS A 289 -26.12 -47.15 10.05
N CYS A 290 -24.82 -46.84 9.94
CA CYS A 290 -23.88 -46.93 11.07
C CYS A 290 -23.20 -45.62 11.52
N TYR A 291 -23.66 -44.45 11.04
CA TYR A 291 -23.05 -43.13 11.31
C TYR A 291 -22.91 -42.74 12.79
N THR A 292 -23.74 -43.25 13.71
CA THR A 292 -23.69 -42.90 15.14
C THR A 292 -22.66 -43.70 15.95
N ASN A 293 -22.39 -44.94 15.53
CA ASN A 293 -21.70 -45.92 16.37
C ASN A 293 -20.35 -46.39 15.80
N GLN A 294 -20.08 -46.15 14.51
CA GLN A 294 -18.89 -46.67 13.83
C GLN A 294 -18.20 -45.58 12.98
N PHE A 295 -17.82 -44.45 13.59
CA PHE A 295 -17.24 -43.29 12.91
C PHE A 295 -16.03 -43.64 12.03
N ASP A 296 -15.09 -44.45 12.53
CA ASP A 296 -13.87 -44.80 11.77
C ASP A 296 -14.18 -45.65 10.54
N LEU A 297 -15.14 -46.58 10.63
CA LEU A 297 -15.59 -47.36 9.48
C LEU A 297 -16.21 -46.44 8.42
N VAL A 298 -17.10 -45.56 8.85
CA VAL A 298 -17.80 -44.61 7.97
C VAL A 298 -16.81 -43.68 7.27
N LEU A 299 -15.83 -43.16 8.00
CA LEU A 299 -14.77 -42.32 7.44
C LEU A 299 -13.93 -43.11 6.41
N ASN A 300 -13.48 -44.32 6.74
CA ASN A 300 -12.73 -45.17 5.83
C ASN A 300 -13.50 -45.51 4.55
N LEU A 301 -14.78 -45.83 4.67
CA LEU A 301 -15.65 -46.10 3.51
C LEU A 301 -15.85 -44.85 2.65
N SER A 302 -16.01 -43.67 3.25
CA SER A 302 -16.15 -42.42 2.49
C SER A 302 -14.93 -42.14 1.58
N HIS A 303 -13.73 -42.53 2.00
CA HIS A 303 -12.52 -42.39 1.19
C HIS A 303 -12.51 -43.29 -0.06
N MET A 304 -13.34 -44.34 -0.10
CA MET A 304 -13.47 -45.24 -1.25
C MET A 304 -14.39 -44.66 -2.36
N ILE A 305 -15.12 -43.59 -2.07
CA ILE A 305 -15.97 -42.89 -3.05
C ILE A 305 -15.06 -42.20 -4.08
N THR A 306 -15.33 -42.40 -5.36
CA THR A 306 -14.46 -41.89 -6.43
C THR A 306 -14.81 -40.45 -6.84
N ASP A 307 -16.09 -40.07 -6.78
CA ASP A 307 -16.56 -38.72 -7.04
C ASP A 307 -16.35 -37.81 -5.81
N ASP A 308 -15.53 -36.77 -5.96
CA ASP A 308 -15.15 -35.93 -4.82
C ASP A 308 -16.32 -35.08 -4.30
N LEU A 309 -17.26 -34.68 -5.16
CA LEU A 309 -18.43 -33.92 -4.72
C LEU A 309 -19.37 -34.79 -3.88
N LEU A 310 -19.59 -36.05 -4.28
CA LEU A 310 -20.37 -37.03 -3.55
C LEU A 310 -19.70 -37.37 -2.22
N LYS A 311 -18.37 -37.55 -2.22
CA LYS A 311 -17.58 -37.75 -1.00
C LYS A 311 -17.79 -36.62 0.00
N ILE A 312 -17.69 -35.36 -0.44
CA ILE A 312 -17.95 -34.19 0.42
C ILE A 312 -19.40 -34.20 0.94
N LYS A 313 -20.39 -34.50 0.09
CA LYS A 313 -21.80 -34.60 0.52
C LYS A 313 -22.01 -35.66 1.61
N VAL A 314 -21.37 -36.82 1.48
CA VAL A 314 -21.40 -37.88 2.50
C VAL A 314 -20.79 -37.39 3.82
N LEU A 315 -19.62 -36.72 3.75
CA LEU A 315 -18.95 -36.16 4.93
C LEU A 315 -19.80 -35.07 5.63
N PHE A 316 -20.45 -34.19 4.87
CA PHE A 316 -21.38 -33.19 5.44
C PHE A 316 -22.62 -33.81 6.08
N ASN A 317 -23.15 -34.91 5.51
CA ASN A 317 -24.23 -35.66 6.14
C ASN A 317 -23.78 -36.29 7.46
N LEU A 318 -22.55 -36.81 7.52
CA LEU A 318 -21.98 -37.30 8.77
C LEU A 318 -21.80 -36.18 9.80
N MET A 319 -21.31 -35.00 9.39
CA MET A 319 -21.21 -33.82 10.26
C MET A 319 -22.57 -33.43 10.84
N LYS A 320 -23.64 -33.48 10.02
CA LYS A 320 -25.02 -33.19 10.46
C LYS A 320 -25.47 -34.09 11.59
N GLU A 321 -25.17 -35.39 11.51
CA GLU A 321 -25.53 -36.35 12.55
C GLU A 321 -24.64 -36.22 13.79
N LEU A 322 -23.33 -36.03 13.61
CA LEU A 322 -22.41 -35.80 14.72
C LEU A 322 -22.75 -34.52 15.50
N ASN A 323 -23.24 -33.48 14.83
CA ASN A 323 -23.69 -32.24 15.45
C ASN A 323 -24.87 -32.46 16.40
N LYS A 324 -25.82 -33.35 16.07
CA LYS A 324 -26.92 -33.73 16.98
C LYS A 324 -26.39 -34.32 18.29
N SER A 325 -25.26 -35.04 18.22
CA SER A 325 -24.58 -35.63 19.37
C SER A 325 -23.44 -34.77 19.96
N LYS A 326 -23.27 -33.52 19.48
CA LYS A 326 -22.26 -32.53 19.93
C LYS A 326 -20.80 -33.03 19.91
N ARG A 327 -20.42 -33.84 18.91
CA ARG A 327 -19.06 -34.40 18.79
C ARG A 327 -18.13 -33.49 17.97
N ASN A 328 -17.80 -32.32 18.51
CA ASN A 328 -17.07 -31.26 17.80
C ASN A 328 -15.69 -31.69 17.26
N ASP A 329 -14.92 -32.48 18.01
CA ASP A 329 -13.59 -32.93 17.58
C ASP A 329 -13.66 -33.78 16.31
N GLN A 330 -14.65 -34.68 16.23
CA GLN A 330 -14.90 -35.51 15.05
C GLN A 330 -15.37 -34.65 13.88
N ILE A 331 -16.23 -33.64 14.12
CA ILE A 331 -16.64 -32.70 13.08
C ILE A 331 -15.43 -31.94 12.54
N LEU A 332 -14.52 -31.48 13.40
CA LEU A 332 -13.30 -30.78 12.98
C LEU A 332 -12.37 -31.68 12.16
N GLN A 333 -12.30 -32.98 12.47
CA GLN A 333 -11.58 -33.96 11.65
C GLN A 333 -12.19 -34.06 10.25
N LEU A 334 -13.52 -34.16 10.14
CA LEU A 334 -14.21 -34.19 8.84
C LEU A 334 -14.01 -32.90 8.05
N VAL A 335 -14.05 -31.74 8.71
CA VAL A 335 -13.80 -30.42 8.10
C VAL A 335 -12.40 -30.36 7.49
N LYS A 336 -11.37 -30.85 8.19
CA LYS A 336 -10.00 -30.94 7.66
C LYS A 336 -9.91 -31.88 6.46
N THR A 337 -10.62 -33.01 6.51
CA THR A 337 -10.71 -33.94 5.38
C THR A 337 -11.37 -33.30 4.16
N ILE A 338 -12.47 -32.57 4.35
CA ILE A 338 -13.16 -31.85 3.28
C ILE A 338 -12.28 -30.75 2.68
N ASP A 339 -11.63 -29.93 3.52
CA ASP A 339 -10.69 -28.90 3.08
C ASP A 339 -9.57 -29.49 2.20
N HIS A 340 -9.00 -30.62 2.63
CA HIS A 340 -8.00 -31.33 1.85
C HIS A 340 -8.52 -31.86 0.51
N ILE A 341 -9.73 -32.44 0.47
CA ILE A 341 -10.36 -32.91 -0.76
C ILE A 341 -10.56 -31.74 -1.72
N ILE A 342 -11.16 -30.64 -1.26
CA ILE A 342 -11.45 -29.48 -2.12
C ILE A 342 -10.16 -28.87 -2.69
N LYS A 343 -9.11 -28.72 -1.88
CA LYS A 343 -7.85 -28.11 -2.30
C LYS A 343 -7.04 -28.96 -3.29
N ASN A 344 -7.16 -30.28 -3.21
CA ASN A 344 -6.35 -31.22 -4.01
C ASN A 344 -7.13 -31.90 -5.13
N SER A 345 -8.44 -31.68 -5.22
CA SER A 345 -9.27 -32.31 -6.26
C SER A 345 -8.97 -31.71 -7.62
N THR A 346 -8.81 -32.58 -8.61
CA THR A 346 -8.81 -32.22 -10.04
C THR A 346 -10.20 -32.26 -10.67
N GLN A 347 -11.20 -32.77 -9.94
CA GLN A 347 -12.59 -32.92 -10.40
C GLN A 347 -13.46 -31.72 -10.02
N LEU A 348 -13.10 -31.01 -8.93
CA LEU A 348 -13.88 -29.91 -8.40
C LEU A 348 -13.41 -28.56 -8.95
N ASN A 349 -14.29 -27.85 -9.65
CA ASN A 349 -14.04 -26.47 -10.03
C ASN A 349 -14.84 -25.50 -9.14
N VAL A 350 -14.17 -24.92 -8.14
CA VAL A 350 -14.82 -23.96 -7.22
C VAL A 350 -15.13 -22.60 -7.85
N THR A 351 -14.50 -22.24 -8.98
CA THR A 351 -14.78 -20.95 -9.65
C THR A 351 -15.89 -21.06 -10.71
N GLU A 352 -16.37 -22.28 -10.99
CA GLU A 352 -17.42 -22.53 -11.98
C GLU A 352 -18.66 -21.66 -11.72
N ASN A 353 -19.28 -21.14 -12.80
CA ASN A 353 -20.45 -20.28 -12.75
C ASN A 353 -20.29 -19.07 -11.82
N GLN A 354 -19.11 -18.43 -11.83
CA GLN A 354 -18.80 -17.28 -10.97
C GLN A 354 -19.04 -17.60 -9.49
N PHE A 355 -18.52 -18.73 -9.03
CA PHE A 355 -18.68 -19.23 -7.65
C PHE A 355 -20.12 -19.65 -7.29
N ASN A 356 -21.06 -19.69 -8.23
CA ASN A 356 -22.41 -20.21 -8.01
C ASN A 356 -22.49 -21.72 -8.29
N ASN A 357 -21.71 -22.49 -7.53
CA ASN A 357 -21.66 -23.94 -7.64
C ASN A 357 -21.62 -24.60 -6.24
N GLN A 358 -21.93 -25.90 -6.18
CA GLN A 358 -21.98 -26.63 -4.91
C GLN A 358 -20.62 -26.77 -4.25
N ALA A 359 -19.54 -26.96 -5.03
CA ALA A 359 -18.20 -27.12 -4.49
C ALA A 359 -17.75 -25.87 -3.72
N TYR A 360 -17.97 -24.67 -4.28
CA TYR A 360 -17.68 -23.42 -3.58
C TYR A 360 -18.55 -23.23 -2.33
N SER A 361 -19.85 -23.58 -2.39
CA SER A 361 -20.70 -23.52 -1.20
C SER A 361 -20.15 -24.39 -0.08
N PHE A 362 -19.77 -25.64 -0.38
CA PHE A 362 -19.15 -26.53 0.60
C PHE A 362 -17.81 -26.00 1.09
N PHE A 363 -17.01 -25.39 0.22
CA PHE A 363 -15.73 -24.83 0.63
C PHE A 363 -15.89 -23.68 1.62
N LYS A 364 -16.76 -22.72 1.29
CA LYS A 364 -17.11 -21.60 2.17
C LYS A 364 -17.66 -22.09 3.51
N ASP A 365 -18.55 -23.08 3.47
CA ASP A 365 -19.12 -23.67 4.68
C ASP A 365 -18.03 -24.36 5.51
N THR A 366 -17.09 -25.07 4.88
CA THR A 366 -15.92 -25.70 5.53
C THR A 366 -15.07 -24.66 6.26
N ILE A 367 -14.75 -23.52 5.63
CA ILE A 367 -14.01 -22.44 6.29
C ILE A 367 -14.83 -21.83 7.44
N CYS A 368 -16.15 -21.72 7.31
CA CYS A 368 -17.03 -21.29 8.39
C CYS A 368 -16.95 -22.23 9.61
N PHE A 369 -16.92 -23.54 9.37
CA PHE A 369 -16.71 -24.53 10.43
C PHE A 369 -15.33 -24.39 11.10
N ILE A 370 -14.26 -24.15 10.33
CA ILE A 370 -12.92 -23.89 10.90
C ILE A 370 -12.96 -22.66 11.82
N ALA A 371 -13.59 -21.58 11.36
CA ALA A 371 -13.66 -20.33 12.13
C ALA A 371 -14.41 -20.49 13.46
N GLU A 372 -15.45 -21.33 13.48
CA GLU A 372 -16.32 -21.54 14.65
C GLU A 372 -15.85 -22.65 15.60
N LEU A 373 -15.29 -23.75 15.10
CA LEU A 373 -14.87 -24.89 15.91
C LEU A 373 -13.40 -24.81 16.35
N ASP A 374 -12.56 -24.09 15.62
CA ASP A 374 -11.15 -23.85 15.97
C ASP A 374 -10.99 -22.37 16.37
N CYS A 375 -10.73 -21.48 15.42
CA CYS A 375 -10.75 -20.03 15.63
C CYS A 375 -10.71 -19.25 14.29
N PRO A 376 -11.10 -17.95 14.28
CA PRO A 376 -11.02 -17.10 13.10
C PRO A 376 -9.62 -16.99 12.49
N GLU A 377 -8.56 -17.04 13.33
CA GLU A 377 -7.18 -16.99 12.85
C GLU A 377 -6.81 -18.22 12.02
N THR A 378 -7.22 -19.42 12.45
CA THR A 378 -7.01 -20.65 11.66
C THR A 378 -7.78 -20.59 10.34
N ALA A 379 -8.99 -20.02 10.34
CA ALA A 379 -9.77 -19.83 9.11
C ALA A 379 -9.10 -18.84 8.15
N ASP A 380 -8.59 -17.71 8.64
CA ASP A 380 -7.81 -16.75 7.84
C ASP A 380 -6.55 -17.41 7.24
N LYS A 381 -5.81 -18.19 8.04
CA LYS A 381 -4.66 -18.97 7.54
C LYS A 381 -5.09 -19.98 6.47
N ALA A 382 -6.21 -20.66 6.66
CA ALA A 382 -6.74 -21.61 5.70
C ALA A 382 -7.12 -20.94 4.38
N ILE A 383 -7.67 -19.71 4.41
CA ILE A 383 -7.93 -18.87 3.23
C ILE A 383 -6.63 -18.43 2.58
N LYS A 384 -5.65 -17.92 3.35
CA LYS A 384 -4.36 -17.43 2.82
C LYS A 384 -3.50 -18.51 2.17
N ASN A 385 -3.67 -19.76 2.58
CA ASN A 385 -2.96 -20.89 1.99
C ASN A 385 -3.59 -21.40 0.67
N ILE A 386 -4.66 -20.77 0.17
CA ILE A 386 -5.26 -21.11 -1.11
C ILE A 386 -4.41 -20.52 -2.24
N GLN A 387 -3.98 -21.37 -3.16
CA GLN A 387 -3.12 -20.95 -4.29
C GLN A 387 -3.83 -20.04 -5.29
N ASN A 388 -5.14 -20.23 -5.48
CA ASN A 388 -5.94 -19.41 -6.39
C ASN A 388 -6.38 -18.11 -5.70
N GLN A 389 -5.81 -16.98 -6.15
CA GLN A 389 -6.09 -15.64 -5.62
C GLN A 389 -7.55 -15.23 -5.75
N GLU A 390 -8.23 -15.59 -6.84
CA GLU A 390 -9.65 -15.25 -7.05
C GLU A 390 -10.54 -15.92 -5.99
N VAL A 391 -10.26 -17.20 -5.69
CA VAL A 391 -10.95 -17.96 -4.63
C VAL A 391 -10.64 -17.36 -3.25
N GLN A 392 -9.39 -16.99 -3.00
CA GLN A 392 -8.95 -16.38 -1.75
C GLN A 392 -9.69 -15.05 -1.47
N GLU A 393 -9.72 -14.14 -2.45
CA GLU A 393 -10.40 -12.85 -2.35
C GLU A 393 -11.90 -13.03 -2.15
N LYS A 394 -12.49 -13.97 -2.89
CA LYS A 394 -13.92 -14.26 -2.83
C LYS A 394 -14.34 -14.86 -1.49
N LEU A 395 -13.57 -15.79 -0.92
CA LEU A 395 -13.80 -16.31 0.44
C LEU A 395 -13.62 -15.23 1.50
N SER A 396 -12.56 -14.42 1.41
CA SER A 396 -12.29 -13.32 2.34
C SER A 396 -13.46 -12.33 2.39
N LYS A 397 -14.04 -12.03 1.22
CA LYS A 397 -15.22 -11.15 1.10
C LYS A 397 -16.48 -11.81 1.65
N ASP A 398 -16.79 -13.04 1.24
CA ASP A 398 -18.03 -13.73 1.63
C ASP A 398 -18.06 -14.08 3.13
N LEU A 399 -16.89 -14.24 3.75
CA LEU A 399 -16.73 -14.56 5.17
C LEU A 399 -16.26 -13.35 5.99
N PHE A 400 -16.30 -12.13 5.44
CA PHE A 400 -15.73 -10.97 6.10
C PHE A 400 -16.31 -10.75 7.50
N ASP A 401 -17.64 -10.67 7.62
CA ASP A 401 -18.30 -10.42 8.91
C ASP A 401 -18.07 -11.55 9.94
N LEU A 402 -17.68 -12.73 9.47
CA LEU A 402 -17.38 -13.88 10.33
C LEU A 402 -15.95 -13.83 10.86
N ILE A 403 -14.98 -13.53 9.99
CA ILE A 403 -13.54 -13.67 10.31
C ILE A 403 -12.90 -12.33 10.67
N TYR A 404 -13.37 -11.23 10.08
CA TYR A 404 -12.75 -9.91 10.17
C TYR A 404 -13.65 -8.85 10.81
N GLU A 405 -13.03 -7.79 11.26
CA GLU A 405 -13.68 -6.55 11.69
C GLU A 405 -12.85 -5.34 11.29
N MET A 406 -13.54 -4.21 11.10
CA MET A 406 -12.88 -2.93 10.91
C MET A 406 -12.74 -2.25 12.26
N VAL A 407 -11.51 -1.91 12.63
CA VAL A 407 -11.21 -1.17 13.86
C VAL A 407 -10.52 0.15 13.53
N ASP A 408 -10.82 1.16 14.34
CA ASP A 408 -10.16 2.45 14.29
C ASP A 408 -8.82 2.36 15.01
N GLU A 409 -7.72 2.48 14.26
CA GLU A 409 -6.36 2.57 14.82
C GLU A 409 -5.87 4.02 14.82
N LYS A 410 -5.35 4.46 15.97
CA LYS A 410 -4.63 5.73 16.06
C LYS A 410 -3.25 5.58 15.44
N ARG A 411 -2.93 6.43 14.47
CA ARG A 411 -1.61 6.52 13.82
C ARG A 411 -1.11 7.95 13.82
N THR A 412 0.19 8.11 13.63
CA THR A 412 0.85 9.42 13.59
C THR A 412 1.57 9.60 12.27
N ARG A 413 1.51 10.80 11.69
CA ARG A 413 2.35 11.21 10.56
C ARG A 413 2.96 12.57 10.82
N ILE A 414 4.06 12.88 10.13
CA ILE A 414 4.71 14.20 10.18
C ILE A 414 4.24 15.00 8.98
N GLU A 415 3.67 16.19 9.22
CA GLU A 415 3.26 17.12 8.17
C GLU A 415 4.11 18.40 8.21
N PRO A 416 4.80 18.75 7.10
CA PRO A 416 5.52 20.02 7.02
C PRO A 416 4.55 21.19 6.82
N THR A 417 4.62 22.18 7.69
CA THR A 417 3.86 23.44 7.59
C THR A 417 4.82 24.60 7.37
N VAL A 418 4.64 25.38 6.31
CA VAL A 418 5.46 26.60 6.07
C VAL A 418 5.17 27.62 7.18
N ILE A 419 6.20 28.04 7.90
CA ILE A 419 6.09 29.11 8.90
C ILE A 419 6.57 30.44 8.31
N GLN A 420 7.71 30.43 7.64
CA GLN A 420 8.36 31.65 7.15
C GLN A 420 9.01 31.38 5.77
N SER A 421 8.91 32.37 4.88
CA SER A 421 9.60 32.40 3.60
C SER A 421 10.06 33.82 3.32
N GLN A 422 11.36 33.99 3.06
CA GLN A 422 11.98 35.29 2.79
C GLN A 422 13.05 35.17 1.72
N PHE A 423 13.34 36.26 1.01
CA PHE A 423 14.43 36.29 0.04
C PHE A 423 15.24 37.59 0.12
N TYR A 424 16.49 37.50 -0.34
CA TYR A 424 17.45 38.60 -0.41
C TYR A 424 18.05 38.66 -1.81
N THR A 425 18.11 39.86 -2.38
CA THR A 425 18.82 40.13 -3.65
C THR A 425 20.23 40.62 -3.33
N LEU A 426 21.20 40.18 -4.11
CA LEU A 426 22.62 40.43 -3.94
C LEU A 426 23.25 40.74 -5.29
N ASN A 427 24.13 41.73 -5.36
CA ASN A 427 24.89 41.98 -6.58
C ASN A 427 26.04 40.97 -6.70
N THR A 428 26.14 40.36 -7.89
CA THR A 428 27.11 39.30 -8.19
C THR A 428 27.94 39.65 -9.41
N TYR A 429 29.22 39.26 -9.39
CA TYR A 429 30.11 39.45 -10.52
C TYR A 429 31.17 38.35 -10.60
N ILE A 430 31.27 37.72 -11.76
CA ILE A 430 32.18 36.61 -12.03
C ILE A 430 33.10 36.88 -13.23
N SER A 431 32.74 37.83 -14.10
CA SER A 431 33.54 38.19 -15.26
C SER A 431 34.81 38.93 -14.85
N GLN A 432 35.86 38.87 -15.69
CA GLN A 432 36.99 39.82 -15.67
C GLN A 432 37.53 40.20 -14.27
N LEU A 433 37.81 39.19 -13.43
CA LEU A 433 38.29 39.39 -12.07
C LEU A 433 39.74 39.92 -12.08
N SER A 434 39.91 41.19 -11.71
CA SER A 434 41.20 41.85 -11.55
C SER A 434 41.57 41.99 -10.07
N ASN A 435 42.86 42.25 -9.78
CA ASN A 435 43.29 42.54 -8.40
C ASN A 435 42.59 43.78 -7.86
N GLU A 436 42.41 44.81 -8.69
CA GLU A 436 41.72 46.03 -8.28
C GLU A 436 40.24 45.78 -8.01
N LEU A 437 39.59 44.90 -8.77
CA LEU A 437 38.22 44.50 -8.48
C LEU A 437 38.10 43.72 -7.17
N ARG A 438 39.07 42.86 -6.86
CA ARG A 438 39.11 42.16 -5.56
C ARG A 438 39.26 43.17 -4.42
N GLN A 439 40.15 44.14 -4.55
CA GLN A 439 40.30 45.23 -3.57
C GLN A 439 39.01 46.06 -3.46
N PHE A 440 38.38 46.41 -4.58
CA PHE A 440 37.08 47.08 -4.62
C PHE A 440 36.03 46.34 -3.81
N ALA A 441 35.85 45.03 -4.05
CA ALA A 441 34.89 44.23 -3.29
C ALA A 441 35.27 44.10 -1.81
N LEU A 442 36.55 43.84 -1.49
CA LEU A 442 37.02 43.69 -0.09
C LEU A 442 36.81 44.94 0.76
N LEU A 443 36.89 46.13 0.16
CA LEU A 443 36.66 47.39 0.85
C LEU A 443 35.16 47.69 1.04
N GLY A 444 34.25 46.89 0.49
CA GLY A 444 32.80 47.17 0.53
C GLY A 444 32.27 47.85 -0.72
N GLY A 445 33.06 47.88 -1.79
CA GLY A 445 32.63 48.43 -3.08
C GLY A 445 31.47 47.64 -3.68
N ASN A 446 30.55 48.37 -4.30
CA ASN A 446 29.37 47.79 -4.94
C ASN A 446 28.91 48.63 -6.15
N THR A 447 28.18 48.03 -7.07
CA THR A 447 27.66 48.73 -8.27
C THR A 447 26.35 48.09 -8.71
N SER A 448 25.48 48.88 -9.34
CA SER A 448 24.13 48.44 -9.70
C SER A 448 24.11 47.29 -10.70
N SER A 449 23.09 46.43 -10.60
CA SER A 449 22.96 45.24 -11.45
C SER A 449 22.97 45.54 -12.96
N ASN A 450 22.41 46.68 -13.39
CA ASN A 450 22.46 47.08 -14.81
C ASN A 450 23.90 47.33 -15.28
N ALA A 451 24.77 47.92 -14.46
CA ALA A 451 26.18 48.11 -14.77
C ALA A 451 26.91 46.76 -14.86
N LEU A 452 26.66 45.86 -13.91
CA LEU A 452 27.20 44.49 -13.92
C LEU A 452 26.80 43.71 -15.17
N MET A 453 25.55 43.86 -15.60
CA MET A 453 24.99 43.24 -16.80
C MET A 453 25.28 44.00 -18.11
N LYS A 454 26.07 45.09 -18.05
CA LYS A 454 26.41 45.95 -19.21
C LYS A 454 25.19 46.56 -19.91
N GLN A 455 24.16 46.90 -19.14
CA GLN A 455 22.94 47.59 -19.57
C GLN A 455 23.04 49.09 -19.23
N PHE A 456 23.42 49.90 -20.22
CA PHE A 456 23.73 51.33 -20.04
C PHE A 456 22.59 52.28 -20.41
N ASP A 457 21.38 51.77 -20.58
CA ASP A 457 20.20 52.60 -20.79
C ASP A 457 19.77 53.20 -19.44
N PHE A 458 20.49 54.22 -18.95
CA PHE A 458 20.18 55.02 -17.75
C PHE A 458 20.59 56.48 -17.92
N ASN A 459 19.89 57.40 -17.23
CA ASN A 459 20.09 58.84 -17.36
C ASN A 459 20.75 59.47 -16.12
N VAL A 460 20.83 58.71 -15.02
CA VAL A 460 21.37 59.14 -13.74
C VAL A 460 22.37 58.09 -13.24
N LEU A 461 23.58 58.54 -12.89
CA LEU A 461 24.61 57.73 -12.25
C LEU A 461 25.00 58.35 -10.91
N PHE A 462 24.81 57.62 -9.82
CA PHE A 462 25.30 58.00 -8.50
C PHE A 462 26.70 57.42 -8.28
N LEU A 463 27.64 58.26 -7.87
CA LEU A 463 28.98 57.84 -7.46
C LEU A 463 29.17 58.23 -6.00
N SER A 464 29.40 57.28 -5.12
CA SER A 464 29.75 57.55 -3.73
C SER A 464 31.15 57.06 -3.48
N LEU A 465 32.10 57.99 -3.34
CA LEU A 465 33.52 57.70 -3.12
C LEU A 465 33.98 58.00 -1.67
N PHE A 466 33.04 58.28 -0.77
CA PHE A 466 33.31 58.68 0.61
C PHE A 466 33.16 57.50 1.56
N SER A 467 34.02 57.42 2.57
CA SER A 467 33.81 56.49 3.68
C SER A 467 32.82 57.06 4.68
N LEU A 468 31.87 56.22 5.06
CA LEU A 468 30.86 56.48 6.07
C LEU A 468 30.98 55.40 7.14
N ASN A 469 30.60 55.72 8.38
CA ASN A 469 30.58 54.73 9.48
C ASN A 469 29.53 53.63 9.29
N PHE A 470 28.81 53.63 8.17
CA PHE A 470 27.78 52.67 7.79
C PHE A 470 27.77 52.50 6.27
N SER A 471 27.24 51.37 5.80
CA SER A 471 27.09 51.10 4.37
C SER A 471 25.82 51.77 3.82
N ILE A 472 25.95 52.56 2.75
CA ILE A 472 24.81 53.13 2.01
C ILE A 472 24.28 52.17 0.92
N PHE A 473 25.00 51.07 0.66
CA PHE A 473 24.63 50.11 -0.39
C PHE A 473 23.19 49.59 -0.23
N PRO A 474 22.72 49.13 0.95
CA PRO A 474 21.35 48.63 1.08
C PRO A 474 20.28 49.68 0.74
N PHE A 475 20.54 50.96 1.02
CA PHE A 475 19.61 52.04 0.74
C PHE A 475 19.55 52.37 -0.76
N LEU A 476 20.72 52.51 -1.40
CA LEU A 476 20.81 52.78 -2.84
C LEU A 476 20.31 51.59 -3.67
N ASP A 477 20.65 50.37 -3.27
CA ASP A 477 20.22 49.15 -3.98
C ASP A 477 18.71 48.93 -3.86
N ARG A 478 18.14 49.18 -2.68
CA ARG A 478 16.68 49.14 -2.51
C ARG A 478 15.99 50.19 -3.39
N ALA A 479 16.49 51.43 -3.42
CA ALA A 479 15.95 52.46 -4.30
C ALA A 479 16.08 52.09 -5.78
N TYR A 480 17.22 51.55 -6.20
CA TYR A 480 17.44 51.05 -7.56
C TYR A 480 16.42 49.98 -7.96
N ASN A 481 16.26 48.94 -7.14
CA ASN A 481 15.33 47.83 -7.43
C ASN A 481 13.87 48.30 -7.48
N ASP A 482 13.46 49.19 -6.56
CA ASP A 482 12.11 49.77 -6.54
C ASP A 482 11.80 50.61 -7.79
N LEU A 483 12.77 51.38 -8.28
CA LEU A 483 12.61 52.26 -9.45
C LEU A 483 12.63 51.48 -10.77
N GLN A 484 13.47 50.43 -10.84
CA GLN A 484 13.50 49.53 -12.00
C GLN A 484 12.15 48.85 -12.26
N GLN A 485 11.37 48.57 -11.21
CA GLN A 485 10.06 47.93 -11.32
C GLN A 485 8.92 48.90 -11.70
N THR A 486 9.09 50.20 -11.43
CA THR A 486 7.98 51.17 -11.51
C THR A 486 8.06 52.12 -12.71
N HIS A 487 9.24 52.41 -13.25
CA HIS A 487 9.44 53.43 -14.30
C HIS A 487 10.46 53.04 -15.39
N LYS A 488 10.41 53.72 -16.55
CA LYS A 488 11.49 53.75 -17.57
C LYS A 488 12.72 54.58 -17.14
N ASN A 489 12.70 55.14 -15.93
CA ASN A 489 13.77 55.96 -15.37
C ASN A 489 14.77 55.04 -14.65
N SER A 490 15.72 54.55 -15.41
CA SER A 490 16.82 53.74 -14.94
C SER A 490 17.90 54.65 -14.34
N ILE A 491 18.28 54.33 -13.10
CA ILE A 491 19.46 54.86 -12.43
C ILE A 491 20.54 53.79 -12.42
N ALA A 492 21.79 54.21 -12.23
CA ALA A 492 22.90 53.34 -11.87
C ALA A 492 23.61 53.92 -10.64
N TYR A 493 24.34 53.07 -9.93
CA TYR A 493 25.19 53.54 -8.84
C TYR A 493 26.54 52.82 -8.83
N TYR A 494 27.54 53.48 -8.29
CA TYR A 494 28.85 52.95 -7.97
C TYR A 494 29.23 53.46 -6.57
N ILE A 495 29.60 52.53 -5.70
CA ILE A 495 29.96 52.80 -4.32
C ILE A 495 31.38 52.29 -4.10
N TYR A 496 32.24 53.16 -3.58
CA TYR A 496 33.57 52.81 -3.12
C TYR A 496 33.84 53.58 -1.81
N PRO A 497 33.86 52.91 -0.65
CA PRO A 497 34.13 53.58 0.62
C PRO A 497 35.64 53.85 0.76
N SER A 498 36.08 55.06 0.42
CA SER A 498 37.49 55.47 0.53
C SER A 498 37.95 55.57 1.99
N ILE A 499 38.88 54.72 2.40
CA ILE A 499 39.41 54.64 3.77
C ILE A 499 40.66 55.51 3.92
N ASN A 500 41.46 55.63 2.86
CA ASN A 500 42.72 56.36 2.86
C ASN A 500 42.61 57.75 2.20
N ASN A 501 41.40 58.32 2.17
CA ASN A 501 41.14 59.65 1.61
C ASN A 501 41.67 59.82 0.17
N LEU A 502 41.41 58.81 -0.67
CA LEU A 502 41.70 58.81 -2.11
C LEU A 502 43.20 58.93 -2.42
N ASP A 503 44.02 58.12 -1.74
CA ASP A 503 45.44 57.98 -2.09
C ASP A 503 45.62 57.38 -3.51
N GLN A 504 46.87 57.30 -4.00
CA GLN A 504 47.14 56.81 -5.35
C GLN A 504 46.73 55.34 -5.57
N GLU A 505 46.73 54.51 -4.53
CA GLU A 505 46.31 53.12 -4.63
C GLU A 505 44.79 53.02 -4.78
N GLU A 506 44.04 53.70 -3.92
CA GLU A 506 42.57 53.78 -4.00
C GLU A 506 42.13 54.39 -5.32
N LEU A 507 42.79 55.47 -5.77
CA LEU A 507 42.51 56.08 -7.07
C LEU A 507 42.73 55.10 -8.22
N THR A 508 43.77 54.27 -8.16
CA THR A 508 44.01 53.24 -9.17
C THR A 508 42.86 52.23 -9.19
N VAL A 509 42.39 51.78 -8.02
CA VAL A 509 41.26 50.86 -7.89
C VAL A 509 39.98 51.47 -8.44
N ILE A 510 39.65 52.70 -8.02
CA ILE A 510 38.46 53.43 -8.46
C ILE A 510 38.49 53.60 -9.97
N GLN A 511 39.58 54.11 -10.54
CA GLN A 511 39.67 54.39 -11.97
C GLN A 511 39.53 53.12 -12.82
N ARG A 512 40.17 52.01 -12.41
CA ARG A 512 40.09 50.75 -13.15
C ARG A 512 38.71 50.12 -13.07
N THR A 513 38.13 50.04 -11.87
CA THR A 513 36.80 49.42 -11.69
C THR A 513 35.67 50.29 -12.23
N LEU A 514 35.77 51.61 -12.13
CA LEU A 514 34.81 52.53 -12.74
C LEU A 514 34.84 52.42 -14.27
N LYS A 515 36.03 52.35 -14.91
CA LYS A 515 36.13 52.08 -16.37
C LYS A 515 35.59 50.71 -16.76
N GLN A 516 35.81 49.71 -15.91
CA GLN A 516 35.33 48.34 -16.14
C GLN A 516 33.80 48.27 -16.11
N PHE A 517 33.16 48.89 -15.12
CA PHE A 517 31.71 48.87 -14.98
C PHE A 517 31.00 49.90 -15.85
N PHE A 518 31.65 51.03 -16.16
CA PHE A 518 31.07 52.13 -16.92
C PHE A 518 32.01 52.56 -18.06
N PRO A 519 32.18 51.72 -19.09
CA PRO A 519 33.00 52.05 -20.24
C PRO A 519 32.41 53.26 -20.98
N VAL A 520 33.20 54.33 -21.05
CA VAL A 520 32.86 55.63 -21.63
C VAL A 520 32.15 55.52 -22.99
N SER A 521 32.61 54.63 -23.89
CA SER A 521 32.00 54.44 -25.21
C SER A 521 30.52 54.04 -25.21
N ASN A 522 30.01 53.51 -24.09
CA ASN A 522 28.66 52.94 -23.99
C ASN A 522 27.70 53.82 -23.18
N LEU A 523 28.18 54.92 -22.58
CA LEU A 523 27.36 55.82 -21.78
C LEU A 523 26.60 56.82 -22.67
N LYS A 524 25.42 57.27 -22.22
CA LYS A 524 24.65 58.30 -22.91
C LYS A 524 25.33 59.66 -22.83
N THR A 525 25.16 60.46 -23.88
CA THR A 525 25.71 61.83 -23.96
C THR A 525 25.05 62.82 -22.99
N ASP A 526 23.82 62.55 -22.54
CA ASP A 526 23.05 63.37 -21.61
C ASP A 526 23.03 62.79 -20.17
N LEU A 527 23.97 61.88 -19.86
CA LEU A 527 24.10 61.27 -18.55
C LEU A 527 24.40 62.33 -17.47
N ARG A 528 23.60 62.34 -16.40
CA ARG A 528 23.86 63.15 -15.20
C ARG A 528 24.59 62.31 -14.17
N ILE A 529 25.73 62.81 -13.71
CA ILE A 529 26.55 62.12 -12.70
C ILE A 529 26.43 62.88 -11.38
N PHE A 530 25.93 62.22 -10.35
CA PHE A 530 25.88 62.78 -9.00
C PHE A 530 27.00 62.18 -8.17
N ASN A 531 27.96 63.01 -7.77
CA ASN A 531 28.96 62.65 -6.77
C ASN A 531 28.31 62.81 -5.38
N LEU A 532 27.82 61.69 -4.85
CA LEU A 532 26.98 61.60 -3.68
C LEU A 532 27.81 61.48 -2.40
N ASP A 533 27.53 62.36 -1.45
CA ASP A 533 28.06 62.31 -0.09
C ASP A 533 26.92 62.40 0.94
N PHE A 534 27.18 61.95 2.16
CA PHE A 534 26.26 62.09 3.28
C PHE A 534 26.90 62.78 4.49
N ILE A 535 26.21 63.78 5.02
CA ILE A 535 26.63 64.52 6.23
C ILE A 535 25.75 64.20 7.44
N PRO A 536 26.26 64.41 8.67
CA PRO A 536 25.49 64.21 9.90
C PRO A 536 24.15 64.97 9.94
N TYR A 537 23.31 64.56 10.89
CA TYR A 537 21.99 65.15 11.13
C TYR A 537 22.05 66.67 11.34
N LEU A 538 21.15 67.39 10.66
CA LEU A 538 20.98 68.84 10.72
C LEU A 538 19.63 69.25 11.35
N GLY A 539 18.80 68.28 11.76
CA GLY A 539 17.48 68.48 12.36
C GLY A 539 16.33 68.51 11.36
N LYS A 540 16.61 68.69 10.06
CA LYS A 540 15.67 68.53 8.94
C LYS A 540 16.40 67.88 7.76
N PRO A 541 15.77 66.94 7.02
CA PRO A 541 16.34 66.42 5.78
C PRO A 541 16.82 67.55 4.88
N THR A 542 18.09 67.53 4.49
CA THR A 542 18.73 68.61 3.74
C THR A 542 19.43 68.05 2.50
N VAL A 543 19.20 68.71 1.36
CA VAL A 543 19.85 68.45 0.07
C VAL A 543 20.72 69.65 -0.25
N ILE A 544 22.00 69.42 -0.51
CA ILE A 544 22.94 70.45 -0.95
C ILE A 544 23.44 70.09 -2.34
N PHE A 545 23.19 70.96 -3.30
CA PHE A 545 23.74 70.85 -4.64
C PHE A 545 24.94 71.77 -4.80
N ALA A 546 26.04 71.26 -5.34
CA ALA A 546 27.21 72.07 -5.69
C ALA A 546 27.72 71.69 -7.09
N SER A 547 27.56 72.60 -8.05
CA SER A 547 28.07 72.45 -9.41
C SER A 547 28.03 73.77 -10.15
N ASN A 548 28.94 73.97 -11.11
CA ASN A 548 28.89 75.06 -12.09
C ASN A 548 28.05 74.67 -13.33
N SER A 549 27.31 73.56 -13.28
CA SER A 549 26.51 73.07 -14.40
C SER A 549 25.26 73.93 -14.65
N ARG A 550 24.99 74.20 -15.94
CA ARG A 550 23.81 74.95 -16.39
C ARG A 550 22.50 74.19 -16.16
N ILE A 551 22.55 72.86 -16.01
CA ILE A 551 21.34 72.04 -15.78
C ILE A 551 20.91 72.03 -14.31
N LEU A 552 21.74 72.54 -13.39
CA LEU A 552 21.48 72.48 -11.96
C LEU A 552 20.18 73.19 -11.56
N ALA A 553 19.89 74.34 -12.16
CA ALA A 553 18.65 75.08 -11.91
C ALA A 553 17.40 74.24 -12.25
N GLN A 554 17.45 73.44 -13.33
CA GLN A 554 16.32 72.60 -13.74
C GLN A 554 16.12 71.44 -12.76
N ILE A 555 17.20 70.79 -12.34
CA ILE A 555 17.17 69.69 -11.36
C ILE A 555 16.64 70.20 -10.03
N ARG A 556 17.14 71.34 -9.56
CA ARG A 556 16.69 71.97 -8.33
C ARG A 556 15.19 72.22 -8.33
N THR A 557 14.63 72.81 -9.40
CA THR A 557 13.19 73.06 -9.51
C THR A 557 12.37 71.76 -9.42
N LYS A 558 12.83 70.67 -10.05
CA LYS A 558 12.17 69.36 -9.94
C LYS A 558 12.17 68.84 -8.50
N VAL A 559 13.32 68.96 -7.81
CA VAL A 559 13.49 68.51 -6.42
C VAL A 559 12.64 69.36 -5.48
N GLU A 560 12.65 70.69 -5.62
CA GLU A 560 11.81 71.62 -4.84
C GLU A 560 10.33 71.30 -5.02
N HIS A 561 9.89 71.04 -6.25
CA HIS A 561 8.50 70.66 -6.52
C HIS A 561 8.10 69.34 -5.84
N LYS A 562 9.00 68.35 -5.79
CA LYS A 562 8.68 67.01 -5.27
C LYS A 562 8.82 66.91 -3.75
N ILE A 563 9.81 67.56 -3.14
CA ILE A 563 10.15 67.40 -1.72
C ILE A 563 10.40 68.71 -0.96
N GLY A 564 10.24 69.89 -1.55
CA GLY A 564 10.64 71.18 -0.96
C GLY A 564 9.98 71.53 0.38
N GLU A 565 8.77 71.02 0.66
CA GLU A 565 8.15 71.19 1.98
C GLU A 565 8.80 70.27 3.04
N LYS A 566 9.24 69.08 2.61
CA LYS A 566 9.77 68.01 3.47
C LYS A 566 11.28 68.12 3.73
N ALA A 567 12.01 68.79 2.85
CA ALA A 567 13.47 68.93 2.94
C ALA A 567 13.94 70.37 2.71
N THR A 568 15.06 70.74 3.32
CA THR A 568 15.79 71.98 3.00
C THR A 568 16.61 71.76 1.74
N ILE A 569 16.54 72.67 0.76
CA ILE A 569 17.28 72.55 -0.51
C ILE A 569 18.20 73.76 -0.65
N LEU A 570 19.50 73.48 -0.70
CA LEU A 570 20.56 74.50 -0.74
C LEU A 570 21.38 74.36 -2.02
N VAL A 571 21.91 75.48 -2.50
CA VAL A 571 22.94 75.52 -3.55
C VAL A 571 24.20 76.08 -2.91
N ASP A 572 25.29 75.33 -2.99
CA ASP A 572 26.61 75.74 -2.48
C ASP A 572 27.53 76.15 -3.63
N GLU A 573 28.08 77.35 -3.51
CA GLU A 573 29.09 77.90 -4.42
C GLU A 573 30.51 77.83 -3.81
N GLY A 574 30.67 77.14 -2.68
CA GLY A 574 31.88 77.13 -1.87
C GLY A 574 32.47 75.73 -1.68
N VAL A 575 32.42 75.24 -0.44
CA VAL A 575 33.22 74.10 0.06
C VAL A 575 32.93 72.80 -0.68
N PHE A 576 31.72 72.63 -1.22
CA PHE A 576 31.28 71.40 -1.87
C PHE A 576 31.47 71.39 -3.40
N GLN A 577 32.00 72.46 -4.02
CA GLN A 577 32.14 72.53 -5.49
C GLN A 577 33.29 71.68 -6.08
N GLY A 578 34.32 71.32 -5.30
CA GLY A 578 35.60 70.86 -5.84
C GLY A 578 36.36 69.79 -5.02
N GLY A 579 35.67 68.94 -4.27
CA GLY A 579 36.28 67.94 -3.41
C GLY A 579 37.27 66.99 -4.12
N ALA A 580 38.11 66.29 -3.34
CA ALA A 580 39.21 65.44 -3.84
C ALA A 580 38.76 64.31 -4.80
N SER A 581 37.48 63.93 -4.78
CA SER A 581 36.88 62.94 -5.68
C SER A 581 36.55 63.47 -7.08
N LEU A 582 36.39 64.78 -7.27
CA LEU A 582 35.85 65.35 -8.50
C LEU A 582 36.80 65.19 -9.71
N GLU A 583 38.07 65.54 -9.55
CA GLU A 583 39.06 65.44 -10.64
C GLU A 583 39.31 63.98 -11.06
N PRO A 584 39.47 63.01 -10.14
CA PRO A 584 39.50 61.59 -10.51
C PRO A 584 38.28 61.12 -11.32
N ILE A 585 37.07 61.53 -10.94
CA ILE A 585 35.84 61.19 -11.68
C ILE A 585 35.90 61.80 -13.10
N LYS A 586 36.23 63.09 -13.21
CA LYS A 586 36.36 63.78 -14.51
C LYS A 586 37.37 63.10 -15.43
N ASN A 587 38.53 62.74 -14.91
CA ASN A 587 39.60 62.08 -15.67
C ASN A 587 39.23 60.66 -16.13
N THR A 588 38.25 60.03 -15.49
CA THR A 588 37.87 58.64 -15.76
C THR A 588 36.67 58.54 -16.70
N ILE A 589 35.60 59.27 -16.40
CA ILE A 589 34.32 59.21 -17.12
C ILE A 589 33.85 60.57 -17.65
N GLY A 590 34.40 61.68 -17.16
CA GLY A 590 33.97 63.04 -17.52
C GLY A 590 34.40 63.53 -18.91
N ALA A 591 35.23 62.78 -19.63
CA ALA A 591 35.69 63.15 -20.99
C ALA A 591 34.58 63.20 -22.06
N MET A 592 33.32 62.85 -21.72
CA MET A 592 32.16 62.86 -22.63
C MET A 592 31.30 64.13 -22.58
N GLY A 593 31.65 65.12 -21.75
CA GLY A 593 30.79 66.30 -21.54
C GLY A 593 29.59 66.06 -20.62
N ALA A 594 29.60 64.97 -19.85
CA ALA A 594 28.60 64.69 -18.82
C ALA A 594 28.65 65.72 -17.68
N ASP A 595 27.48 66.19 -17.25
CA ASP A 595 27.34 67.11 -16.12
C ASP A 595 27.57 66.37 -14.80
N ILE A 596 28.68 66.70 -14.11
CA ILE A 596 28.95 66.20 -12.76
C ILE A 596 28.43 67.22 -11.74
N ILE A 597 27.57 66.74 -10.83
CA ILE A 597 26.97 67.53 -9.76
C ILE A 597 27.38 66.90 -8.43
N ASN A 598 28.05 67.66 -7.57
CA ASN A 598 28.27 67.22 -6.20
C ASN A 598 26.93 67.36 -5.46
N LEU A 599 26.53 66.27 -4.82
CA LEU A 599 25.25 66.13 -4.14
C LEU A 599 25.51 65.64 -2.74
N VAL A 600 25.10 66.44 -1.74
CA VAL A 600 25.23 66.09 -0.34
C VAL A 600 23.85 65.93 0.28
N LEU A 601 23.62 64.81 0.95
CA LEU A 601 22.39 64.53 1.70
C LEU A 601 22.68 64.45 3.20
N SER A 602 21.79 64.96 4.03
CA SER A 602 21.91 64.73 5.48
C SER A 602 21.40 63.33 5.88
N TYR A 603 21.91 62.77 6.99
CA TYR A 603 21.55 61.41 7.45
C TYR A 603 20.05 61.20 7.71
N GLU A 604 19.25 62.26 7.86
CA GLU A 604 17.79 62.15 7.97
C GLU A 604 17.16 61.41 6.78
N PHE A 605 17.75 61.51 5.58
CA PHE A 605 17.27 60.76 4.41
C PHE A 605 17.39 59.24 4.59
N LEU A 606 18.31 58.76 5.43
CA LEU A 606 18.49 57.33 5.70
C LEU A 606 17.43 56.80 6.68
N ASN A 607 16.80 57.68 7.46
CA ASN A 607 15.73 57.31 8.40
C ASN A 607 14.35 57.27 7.73
N ASP A 608 14.17 57.97 6.60
CA ASP A 608 12.92 57.99 5.84
C ASP A 608 13.16 57.54 4.40
N TYR A 609 13.06 56.22 4.19
CA TYR A 609 13.22 55.61 2.87
C TYR A 609 12.26 56.17 1.82
N ASN A 610 11.02 56.52 2.20
CA ASN A 610 10.05 57.06 1.25
C ASN A 610 10.48 58.44 0.77
N LEU A 611 10.97 59.29 1.68
CA LEU A 611 11.52 60.60 1.32
C LEU A 611 12.76 60.46 0.42
N PHE A 612 13.66 59.54 0.74
CA PHE A 612 14.84 59.24 -0.08
C PHE A 612 14.48 58.74 -1.48
N LYS A 613 13.52 57.83 -1.60
CA LYS A 613 13.00 57.36 -2.88
C LYS A 613 12.37 58.51 -3.69
N MET A 614 11.50 59.32 -3.06
CA MET A 614 10.90 60.50 -3.71
C MET A 614 11.96 61.48 -4.21
N PHE A 615 13.04 61.67 -3.47
CA PHE A 615 14.17 62.48 -3.88
C PHE A 615 14.84 61.92 -5.14
N ILE A 616 15.22 60.63 -5.15
CA ILE A 616 15.85 60.00 -6.32
C ILE A 616 14.95 60.07 -7.55
N GLU A 617 13.63 59.84 -7.40
CA GLU A 617 12.65 59.99 -8.48
C GLU A 617 12.69 61.39 -9.13
N SER A 618 12.93 62.44 -8.33
CA SER A 618 12.96 63.82 -8.83
C SER A 618 14.20 64.17 -9.66
N LEU A 619 15.26 63.36 -9.58
CA LEU A 619 16.52 63.57 -10.30
C LEU A 619 16.50 63.02 -11.74
N SER A 620 15.57 62.10 -12.01
CA SER A 620 15.31 61.59 -13.37
C SER A 620 14.51 62.63 -14.17
#